data_AF-A0A2Z3H5V6-F1
#
_entry.id   AF-A0A2Z3H5V6-F1
#
_cell.length_a   1.000
_cell.length_b   1.000
_cell.length_c   1.000
_cell.angle_alpha   90.00
_cell.angle_beta   90.00
_cell.angle_gamma   90.00
#
_symmetry.space_group_name_H-M   'P 1'
#
loop_
_entity.id
_entity.type
_entity.pdbx_description
1 polymer ?
#
loop_
_entity_poly.entity_id
_entity_poly.type
_entity_poly.pdbx_seq_one_letter_code
_entity_poly.pdbx_strand_id
1 'polypeptide(L)'
;MRLATFERDYWQIDSGEELSRQHPDTFWVPPLDQRRGLKRGDAAKLLFHIEAYENDGSVGVRSERMWVLVAERVGDTYIGILDNQPACLERSDRVYLCFGAEVPFRAEHVLDIGHPPPEYVAWQLGQPPDRVWPRDYWRDSAEAEPGAAPDTAM
;
A
#
# COMPACT_ATOMS: atom_id res chain seq x y z
N MET A 1 -9.41 -4.92 5.69
CA MET A 1 -8.72 -3.86 4.91
C MET A 1 -8.30 -4.47 3.59
N ARG A 2 -8.55 -3.80 2.45
CA ARG A 2 -8.03 -4.28 1.17
C ARG A 2 -6.58 -3.85 0.97
N LEU A 3 -5.79 -4.67 0.28
CA LEU A 3 -4.47 -4.29 -0.24
C LEU A 3 -4.63 -3.62 -1.61
N ALA A 4 -3.58 -2.94 -2.06
CA ALA A 4 -3.49 -2.41 -3.42
C ALA A 4 -3.22 -3.53 -4.41
N THR A 5 -3.81 -3.45 -5.61
CA THR A 5 -3.47 -4.33 -6.73
C THR A 5 -3.25 -3.51 -8.00
N PHE A 6 -2.49 -4.06 -8.96
CA PHE A 6 -2.27 -3.39 -10.23
C PHE A 6 -3.56 -3.05 -10.96
N GLU A 7 -4.51 -3.98 -11.02
CA GLU A 7 -5.72 -3.85 -11.82
C GLU A 7 -6.62 -2.71 -11.35
N ARG A 8 -6.58 -2.38 -10.07
CA ARG A 8 -7.44 -1.35 -9.46
C ARG A 8 -6.68 -0.07 -9.15
N ASP A 9 -5.45 -0.20 -8.68
CA ASP A 9 -4.71 0.92 -8.09
C ASP A 9 -3.47 1.29 -8.91
N TYR A 10 -3.11 0.52 -9.95
CA TYR A 10 -1.92 0.71 -10.80
C TYR A 10 -0.59 0.54 -10.05
N TRP A 11 -0.64 0.01 -8.83
CA TRP A 11 0.53 -0.39 -8.06
C TRP A 11 0.18 -1.50 -7.09
N GLN A 12 1.19 -2.24 -6.66
CA GLN A 12 1.08 -3.25 -5.62
C GLN A 12 2.35 -3.28 -4.77
N ILE A 13 2.32 -4.04 -3.69
CA ILE A 13 3.49 -4.32 -2.86
C ILE A 13 3.81 -5.80 -2.95
N ASP A 14 5.06 -6.11 -3.26
CA ASP A 14 5.53 -7.49 -3.37
C ASP A 14 5.83 -8.10 -1.99
N SER A 15 5.69 -9.42 -1.90
CA SER A 15 6.03 -10.17 -0.68
C SER A 15 7.54 -10.24 -0.49
N GLY A 16 8.03 -9.63 0.58
CA GLY A 16 9.41 -9.73 1.01
C GLY A 16 9.81 -11.16 1.36
N GLU A 17 8.88 -11.95 1.91
CA GLU A 17 9.10 -13.37 2.20
C GLU A 17 9.35 -14.17 0.91
N GLU A 18 8.55 -13.93 -0.13
CA GLU A 18 8.69 -14.61 -1.41
C GLU A 18 9.99 -14.21 -2.12
N LEU A 19 10.32 -12.92 -2.14
CA LEU A 19 11.57 -12.41 -2.67
C LEU A 19 12.78 -12.99 -1.94
N SER A 20 12.73 -13.07 -0.61
CA SER A 20 13.79 -13.70 0.19
C SER A 20 13.93 -15.18 -0.11
N ARG A 21 12.81 -15.89 -0.31
CA ARG A 21 12.82 -17.32 -0.67
C ARG A 21 13.40 -17.57 -2.05
N GLN A 22 13.09 -16.72 -3.04
CA GLN A 22 13.59 -16.86 -4.42
C GLN A 22 15.04 -16.36 -4.56
N HIS A 23 15.41 -15.33 -3.81
CA HIS A 23 16.67 -14.60 -3.96
C HIS A 23 17.31 -14.28 -2.58
N PRO A 24 17.64 -15.31 -1.77
CA PRO A 24 18.06 -15.12 -0.37
C PRO A 24 19.34 -14.31 -0.21
N ASP A 25 20.24 -14.36 -1.19
CA ASP A 25 21.50 -13.61 -1.17
C ASP A 25 21.30 -12.10 -1.42
N THR A 26 20.15 -11.71 -1.98
CA THR A 26 19.82 -10.32 -2.33
C THR A 26 18.78 -9.71 -1.40
N PHE A 27 17.85 -10.54 -0.90
CA PHE A 27 16.73 -10.10 -0.08
C PHE A 27 16.77 -10.79 1.27
N TRP A 28 17.43 -10.14 2.22
CA TRP A 28 17.21 -10.44 3.63
C TRP A 28 15.90 -9.78 4.09
N VAL A 29 15.15 -10.47 4.97
CA VAL A 29 13.98 -9.89 5.64
C VAL A 29 14.06 -10.09 7.16
N PRO A 30 13.55 -9.15 7.96
CA PRO A 30 13.48 -9.31 9.41
C PRO A 30 12.68 -10.56 9.83
N PRO A 31 12.96 -11.12 11.02
CA PRO A 31 12.16 -12.20 11.60
C PRO A 31 10.66 -11.88 11.65
N LEU A 32 9.83 -12.91 11.50
CA LEU A 32 8.37 -12.77 11.40
C LEU A 32 7.75 -12.13 12.64
N ASP A 33 8.26 -12.43 13.83
CA ASP A 33 7.82 -11.85 15.11
C ASP A 33 8.06 -10.34 15.16
N GLN A 34 9.20 -9.86 14.63
CA GLN A 34 9.47 -8.43 14.50
C GLN A 34 8.52 -7.75 13.51
N ARG A 35 8.29 -8.35 12.34
CA ARG A 35 7.36 -7.82 11.32
C ARG A 35 5.91 -7.82 11.80
N ARG A 36 5.50 -8.83 12.57
CA ARG A 36 4.19 -8.89 13.25
C ARG A 36 4.11 -8.00 14.48
N GLY A 37 5.24 -7.52 14.99
CA GLY A 37 5.37 -6.71 16.18
C GLY A 37 5.46 -5.20 15.93
N LEU A 38 5.38 -4.76 14.66
CA LEU A 38 5.42 -3.34 14.28
C LEU A 38 4.36 -2.52 15.04
N LYS A 39 4.80 -1.37 15.55
CA LYS A 39 4.00 -0.43 16.33
C LYS A 39 3.87 0.89 15.58
N ARG A 40 2.88 1.70 15.97
CA ARG A 40 2.76 3.06 15.47
C ARG A 40 4.07 3.82 15.69
N GLY A 41 4.60 4.43 14.65
CA GLY A 41 5.87 5.14 14.64
C GLY A 41 7.08 4.33 14.15
N ASP A 42 7.00 3.00 14.11
CA ASP A 42 8.01 2.20 13.43
C ASP A 42 7.97 2.44 11.92
N ALA A 43 9.12 2.42 11.26
CA ALA A 43 9.22 2.48 9.81
C ALA A 43 9.34 1.06 9.23
N ALA A 44 8.68 0.80 8.10
CA ALA A 44 8.81 -0.42 7.34
C ALA A 44 9.23 -0.12 5.90
N LYS A 45 10.26 -0.80 5.40
CA LYS A 45 10.65 -0.74 3.98
C LYS A 45 9.86 -1.77 3.21
N LEU A 46 9.29 -1.36 2.08
CA LEU A 46 8.43 -2.17 1.22
C LEU A 46 8.94 -2.11 -0.22
N LEU A 47 8.66 -3.14 -1.03
CA LEU A 47 8.91 -3.11 -2.48
C LEU A 47 7.61 -2.83 -3.22
N PHE A 48 7.54 -1.67 -3.85
CA PHE A 48 6.42 -1.27 -4.69
C PHE A 48 6.72 -1.67 -6.13
N HIS A 49 5.73 -2.23 -6.79
CA HIS A 49 5.69 -2.25 -8.24
C HIS A 49 4.61 -1.29 -8.73
N ILE A 50 4.98 -0.40 -9.64
CA ILE A 50 4.18 0.77 -10.03
C ILE A 50 4.10 0.78 -11.55
N GLU A 51 2.89 0.83 -12.08
CA GLU A 51 2.65 1.11 -13.49
C GLU A 51 2.91 2.61 -13.75
N ALA A 52 3.82 2.91 -14.67
CA ALA A 52 4.23 4.27 -14.99
C ALA A 52 4.50 4.43 -16.49
N TYR A 53 4.36 5.66 -16.98
CA TYR A 53 4.73 5.98 -18.36
C TYR A 53 6.26 6.00 -18.51
N GLU A 54 6.72 5.43 -19.61
CA GLU A 54 8.09 5.47 -20.06
C GLU A 54 8.38 6.73 -20.87
N ASN A 55 9.67 7.03 -21.08
CA ASN A 55 10.11 8.18 -21.87
C ASN A 55 9.62 8.14 -23.33
N ASP A 56 9.33 6.95 -23.86
CA ASP A 56 8.80 6.75 -25.21
C ASP A 56 7.26 6.79 -25.26
N GLY A 57 6.59 7.07 -24.13
CA GLY A 57 5.14 7.11 -24.00
C GLY A 57 4.48 5.73 -23.83
N SER A 58 5.25 4.63 -23.81
CA SER A 58 4.73 3.32 -23.45
C SER A 58 4.44 3.21 -21.95
N VAL A 59 3.69 2.18 -21.55
CA VAL A 59 3.40 1.89 -20.14
C VAL A 59 4.27 0.72 -19.70
N GLY A 60 5.02 0.92 -18.62
CA GLY A 60 5.92 -0.08 -18.04
C GLY A 60 5.73 -0.20 -16.53
N VAL A 61 6.34 -1.23 -15.93
CA VAL A 61 6.34 -1.44 -14.48
C VAL A 61 7.70 -1.06 -13.90
N ARG A 62 7.72 -0.16 -12.93
CA ARG A 62 8.90 0.22 -12.15
C ARG A 62 8.85 -0.40 -10.76
N SER A 63 10.01 -0.82 -10.25
CA SER A 63 10.15 -1.34 -8.90
C SER A 63 10.92 -0.34 -8.03
N GLU A 64 10.33 0.03 -6.89
CA GLU A 64 10.93 0.98 -5.95
C GLU A 64 10.84 0.48 -4.51
N ARG A 65 11.96 0.60 -3.76
CA ARG A 65 12.00 0.29 -2.34
C ARG A 65 11.77 1.56 -1.56
N MET A 66 10.63 1.66 -0.87
CA MET A 66 10.23 2.87 -0.15
C MET A 66 9.88 2.57 1.30
N TRP A 67 10.07 3.56 2.15
CA TRP A 67 9.73 3.53 3.56
C TRP A 67 8.31 4.04 3.79
N VAL A 68 7.61 3.41 4.74
CA VAL A 68 6.37 3.91 5.32
C VAL A 68 6.52 4.01 6.83
N LEU A 69 5.93 5.03 7.47
CA LEU A 69 5.75 5.05 8.92
C LEU A 69 4.42 4.41 9.30
N VAL A 70 4.44 3.40 10.16
CA VAL A 70 3.22 2.75 10.65
C VAL A 70 2.37 3.75 11.41
N ALA A 71 1.16 4.00 10.91
CA ALA A 71 0.17 4.86 11.56
C ALA A 71 -0.84 4.06 12.36
N GLU A 72 -1.30 2.93 11.82
CA GLU A 72 -2.39 2.14 12.39
C GLU A 72 -2.18 0.65 12.09
N ARG A 73 -2.77 -0.21 12.92
CA ARG A 73 -2.95 -1.63 12.63
C ARG A 73 -4.42 -2.00 12.69
N VAL A 74 -4.92 -2.60 11.62
CA VAL A 74 -6.29 -3.10 11.47
C VAL A 74 -6.23 -4.61 11.23
N GLY A 75 -6.38 -5.39 12.31
CA GLY A 75 -6.25 -6.85 12.25
C GLY A 75 -4.81 -7.29 11.92
N ASP A 76 -4.65 -7.98 10.79
CA ASP A 76 -3.36 -8.45 10.26
C ASP A 76 -2.68 -7.43 9.32
N THR A 77 -3.37 -6.34 9.00
CA THR A 77 -2.95 -5.33 8.04
C THR A 77 -2.51 -4.07 8.77
N TYR A 78 -1.41 -3.47 8.34
CA TYR A 78 -0.94 -2.17 8.77
C TYR A 78 -1.36 -1.11 7.76
N ILE A 79 -1.60 0.10 8.26
CA ILE A 79 -1.64 1.31 7.44
C ILE A 79 -0.38 2.11 7.76
N GLY A 80 0.45 2.32 6.75
CA GLY A 80 1.62 3.18 6.82
C GLY A 80 1.40 4.51 6.09
N ILE A 81 2.14 5.54 6.47
CA ILE A 81 2.26 6.81 5.74
C ILE A 81 3.53 6.75 4.90
N LEU A 82 3.40 6.88 3.58
CA LEU A 82 4.53 6.84 2.65
C LEU A 82 5.49 8.00 2.94
N ASP A 83 6.74 7.65 3.21
CA ASP A 83 7.79 8.56 3.66
C ASP A 83 8.82 8.86 2.57
N ASN A 84 8.55 8.39 1.35
CA ASN A 84 9.30 8.72 0.16
C ASN A 84 8.38 9.30 -0.91
N GLN A 85 8.94 10.14 -1.78
CA GLN A 85 8.30 10.47 -3.05
C GLN A 85 8.74 9.43 -4.08
N PRO A 86 7.82 8.68 -4.71
CA PRO A 86 8.18 7.76 -5.80
C PRO A 86 8.95 8.49 -6.89
N ALA A 87 10.04 7.87 -7.37
CA ALA A 87 10.91 8.46 -8.38
C ALA A 87 10.34 8.34 -9.80
N CYS A 88 9.54 7.31 -10.07
CA CYS A 88 8.93 7.06 -11.37
C CYS A 88 7.63 7.85 -11.61
N LEU A 89 7.13 8.58 -10.60
CA LEU A 89 5.86 9.31 -10.68
C LEU A 89 6.07 10.80 -10.44
N GLU A 90 5.56 11.61 -11.36
CA GLU A 90 5.33 13.03 -11.10
C GLU A 90 4.11 13.20 -10.20
N ARG A 91 4.26 14.01 -9.14
CA ARG A 91 3.17 14.30 -8.23
C ARG A 91 2.07 15.08 -8.94
N SER A 92 0.84 14.55 -8.90
CA SER A 92 -0.36 15.23 -9.39
C SER A 92 -1.61 14.74 -8.66
N ASP A 93 -2.74 15.43 -8.83
CA ASP A 93 -4.02 15.02 -8.22
C ASP A 93 -4.59 13.72 -8.76
N ARG A 94 -4.04 13.22 -9.89
CA ARG A 94 -4.46 11.96 -10.51
C ARG A 94 -3.62 10.77 -10.05
N VAL A 95 -2.54 11.01 -9.31
CA VAL A 95 -1.62 9.96 -8.84
C VAL A 95 -1.81 9.77 -7.34
N TYR A 96 -2.07 8.52 -6.93
CA TYR A 96 -2.30 8.19 -5.52
C TYR A 96 -1.00 8.12 -4.72
N LEU A 97 0.04 7.46 -5.25
CA LEU A 97 1.31 7.31 -4.53
C LEU A 97 2.07 8.64 -4.52
N CYS A 98 2.18 9.23 -3.35
CA CYS A 98 3.00 10.41 -3.09
C CYS A 98 3.43 10.43 -1.62
N PHE A 99 4.43 11.25 -1.29
CA PHE A 99 4.79 11.49 0.11
C PHE A 99 3.53 11.87 0.92
N GLY A 100 3.35 11.24 2.08
CA GLY A 100 2.19 11.44 2.96
C GLY A 100 0.96 10.57 2.64
N ALA A 101 0.98 9.76 1.57
CA ALA A 101 -0.14 8.88 1.23
C ALA A 101 -0.24 7.68 2.19
N GLU A 102 -1.47 7.27 2.51
CA GLU A 102 -1.69 6.02 3.25
C GLU A 102 -1.48 4.80 2.35
N VAL A 103 -0.80 3.80 2.87
CA VAL A 103 -0.45 2.55 2.18
C VAL A 103 -0.82 1.35 3.06
N PRO A 104 -1.73 0.46 2.62
CA PRO A 104 -1.98 -0.79 3.32
C PRO A 104 -0.89 -1.82 3.04
N PHE A 105 -0.42 -2.53 4.06
CA PHE A 105 0.53 -3.62 3.88
C PHE A 105 0.42 -4.67 4.99
N ARG A 106 1.02 -5.84 4.78
CA ARG A 106 1.08 -6.93 5.77
C ARG A 106 2.52 -7.21 6.18
N ALA A 107 2.68 -7.98 7.25
CA ALA A 107 3.99 -8.40 7.72
C ALA A 107 4.82 -9.06 6.60
N GLU A 108 4.21 -9.85 5.71
CA GLU A 108 4.88 -10.54 4.59
C GLU A 108 5.56 -9.60 3.59
N HIS A 109 5.10 -8.35 3.50
CA HIS A 109 5.65 -7.34 2.59
C HIS A 109 6.91 -6.63 3.12
N VAL A 110 7.20 -6.76 4.42
CA VAL A 110 8.26 -5.97 5.08
C VAL A 110 9.64 -6.50 4.70
N LEU A 111 10.43 -5.64 4.06
CA LEU A 111 11.83 -5.90 3.70
C LEU A 111 12.83 -5.46 4.78
N ASP A 112 12.46 -4.45 5.57
CA ASP A 112 13.35 -3.87 6.58
C ASP A 112 12.52 -3.08 7.61
N ILE A 113 13.07 -2.89 8.81
CA ILE A 113 12.43 -2.15 9.90
C ILE A 113 13.36 -1.03 10.36
N GLY A 114 12.80 0.17 10.51
CA GLY A 114 13.51 1.34 11.00
C GLY A 114 12.83 1.94 12.23
N HIS A 115 13.61 2.65 13.04
CA HIS A 115 13.11 3.38 14.21
C HIS A 115 13.54 4.85 14.08
N PRO A 116 12.78 5.65 13.31
CA PRO A 116 13.10 7.06 13.13
C PRO A 116 13.00 7.85 14.46
N PRO A 117 13.67 9.01 14.56
CA PRO A 117 13.63 9.83 15.78
C PRO A 117 12.20 10.21 16.20
N PRO A 118 11.87 10.21 17.50
CA PRO A 118 10.52 10.49 17.98
C PRO A 118 9.93 11.83 17.52
N GLU A 119 10.75 12.87 17.38
CA GLU A 119 10.35 14.18 16.88
C GLU A 119 9.91 14.13 15.41
N TYR A 120 10.56 13.30 14.59
CA TYR A 120 10.18 13.08 13.20
C TYR A 120 8.88 12.30 13.12
N VAL A 121 8.75 11.23 13.91
CA VAL A 121 7.51 10.44 14.02
C VAL A 121 6.34 11.33 14.42
N ALA A 122 6.52 12.18 15.44
CA ALA A 122 5.50 13.09 15.91
C ALA A 122 5.09 14.11 14.85
N TRP A 123 6.05 14.65 14.11
CA TRP A 123 5.78 15.55 12.99
C TRP A 123 4.98 14.86 11.88
N GLN A 124 5.48 13.73 11.35
CA GLN A 124 4.88 13.04 10.21
C GLN A 124 3.49 12.50 10.55
N LEU A 125 3.35 11.80 11.68
CA LEU A 125 2.07 11.22 12.10
C LEU A 125 1.11 12.25 12.74
N GLY A 126 1.55 13.49 12.91
CA GLY A 126 0.72 14.63 13.31
C GLY A 126 0.14 15.40 12.12
N GLN A 127 0.62 15.18 10.90
CA GLN A 127 0.02 15.73 9.70
C GLN A 127 -1.20 14.89 9.26
N PRO A 128 -2.22 15.50 8.63
CA PRO A 128 -3.21 14.72 7.90
C PRO A 128 -2.53 13.96 6.74
N PRO A 129 -2.93 12.71 6.44
CA PRO A 129 -2.44 12.02 5.26
C PRO A 129 -2.78 12.80 3.99
N ASP A 130 -1.86 12.80 3.03
CA ASP A 130 -2.03 13.48 1.75
C ASP A 130 -3.10 12.81 0.87
N ARG A 131 -3.15 11.48 0.97
CA ARG A 131 -4.12 10.60 0.33
C ARG A 131 -4.55 9.56 1.35
N VAL A 132 -5.85 9.39 1.52
CA VAL A 132 -6.44 8.45 2.48
C VAL A 132 -6.82 7.17 1.75
N TRP A 133 -6.38 6.03 2.28
CA TRP A 133 -6.66 4.74 1.66
C TRP A 133 -8.10 4.32 1.97
N PRO A 134 -8.90 3.93 0.95
CA PRO A 134 -10.29 3.55 1.15
C PRO A 134 -10.43 2.46 2.20
N ARG A 135 -11.14 2.81 3.28
CA ARG A 135 -11.58 1.86 4.29
C ARG A 135 -12.85 1.21 3.75
N ASP A 136 -12.71 0.33 2.77
CA ASP A 136 -13.84 -0.37 2.17
C ASP A 136 -14.50 -1.28 3.23
N TYR A 137 -15.46 -0.73 4.00
CA TYR A 137 -16.38 -1.47 4.85
C TYR A 137 -17.55 -1.97 3.99
N TRP A 138 -17.29 -2.72 2.92
CA TRP A 138 -18.39 -3.17 2.08
C TRP A 138 -19.16 -4.28 2.80
N ARG A 139 -20.43 -3.96 3.12
CA ARG A 139 -21.49 -4.85 3.55
C ARG A 139 -21.85 -5.73 2.35
N ASP A 140 -21.71 -7.05 2.48
CA ASP A 140 -22.38 -7.99 1.58
C ASP A 140 -23.84 -7.54 1.38
N SER A 141 -24.11 -6.93 0.23
CA SER A 141 -25.45 -6.82 -0.31
C SER A 141 -25.49 -7.83 -1.44
N ALA A 142 -25.65 -9.10 -1.03
CA ALA A 142 -26.49 -9.98 -1.81
C ALA A 142 -27.88 -9.32 -1.91
N GLU A 143 -28.53 -9.49 -3.06
CA GLU A 143 -29.89 -9.07 -3.43
C GLU A 143 -30.07 -7.62 -3.93
N ALA A 144 -30.12 -7.47 -5.26
CA ALA A 144 -31.39 -7.23 -5.96
C ALA A 144 -31.20 -7.45 -7.47
N GLU A 145 -31.59 -8.63 -7.94
CA GLU A 145 -31.96 -8.86 -9.34
C GLU A 145 -33.09 -7.88 -9.73
N PRO A 146 -33.00 -7.09 -10.82
CA PRO A 146 -34.17 -6.45 -11.38
C PRO A 146 -34.95 -7.47 -12.22
N GLY A 147 -35.74 -8.30 -11.53
CA GLY A 147 -36.78 -9.12 -12.13
C GLY A 147 -38.09 -8.35 -12.29
N ALA A 148 -38.71 -8.55 -13.46
CA ALA A 148 -40.09 -8.23 -13.86
C ALA A 148 -40.33 -6.88 -14.56
N ALA A 149 -40.35 -6.94 -15.89
CA ALA A 149 -41.08 -6.00 -16.75
C ALA A 149 -42.60 -6.12 -16.48
N PRO A 150 -43.37 -5.02 -16.55
CA PRO A 150 -44.81 -5.07 -16.39
C PRO A 150 -45.46 -5.69 -17.64
N ASP A 151 -46.20 -6.77 -17.39
CA ASP A 151 -47.18 -7.35 -18.30
C ASP A 151 -48.19 -6.26 -18.70
N THR A 152 -48.14 -5.83 -19.97
CA THR A 152 -49.14 -4.92 -20.55
C THR A 152 -50.12 -5.78 -21.34
N ALA A 153 -51.29 -5.95 -20.76
CA ALA A 153 -52.45 -6.51 -21.42
C ALA A 153 -52.83 -5.72 -22.68
N MET A 154 -53.00 -6.44 -23.80
CA MET A 154 -54.00 -6.22 -24.84
C MET A 154 -54.29 -7.53 -25.56
#